data_AF-A0A958BCD1-F1
#
_entry.id   AF-A0A958BCD1-F1
#
_cell.length_a   1.000
_cell.length_b   1.000
_cell.length_c   1.000
_cell.angle_alpha   90.00
_cell.angle_beta   90.00
_cell.angle_gamma   90.00
#
_symmetry.space_group_name_H-M   'P 1'
#
loop_
_entity.id
_entity.type
_entity.pdbx_description
1 polymer ?
#
loop_
_entity_poly.entity_id
_entity_poly.type
_entity_poly.pdbx_seq_one_letter_code
_entity_poly.pdbx_strand_id
1 'polypeptide(L)'
;MFEASPAPEAETPAERVFPDTGIRLGGPFLAFYEHYGPALCGPPLTERLDEAGVPTQYFRHLALQEPTPGRVALKPLGAAWLAEHAPGDVEPGGFEGRAVERIDLRGRLPVHPERIYARRPLVDIRYLVVHHSGAAPSFGPEAIAAQHVEGNGWPGIAYHYVIDASGRVFQTQDLTVLSYHAAQFNPVAAGIALAGDLSTALPPEPQRLAAAQLLTELCLDLGLAPDAVRGHGELVGTGCPGARFLGEWKPRLLSDIERQLRHQPAGQSAAGSV
;
A
#
# COMPACT_ATOMS: atom_id res chain seq x y z
N MET A 1 -43.85 5.54 41.89
CA MET A 1 -42.69 6.40 41.60
C MET A 1 -41.58 5.48 41.14
N PHE A 2 -41.31 5.44 39.84
CA PHE A 2 -40.18 4.69 39.30
C PHE A 2 -39.06 5.72 39.09
N GLU A 3 -38.04 5.67 39.93
CA GLU A 3 -36.82 6.46 39.73
C GLU A 3 -36.15 5.97 38.44
N ALA A 4 -35.96 6.89 37.51
CA ALA A 4 -35.19 6.64 36.31
C ALA A 4 -33.72 6.43 36.72
N SER A 5 -33.20 5.23 36.43
CA SER A 5 -31.78 4.93 36.52
C SER A 5 -30.99 5.93 35.65
N PRO A 6 -29.91 6.54 36.15
CA PRO A 6 -29.13 7.47 35.33
C PRO A 6 -28.53 6.72 34.14
N ALA A 7 -28.59 7.35 32.97
CA ALA A 7 -27.91 6.89 31.76
C ALA A 7 -26.40 6.75 32.05
N PRO A 8 -25.69 5.80 31.40
CA PRO A 8 -24.25 5.66 31.60
C PRO A 8 -23.58 6.99 31.24
N GLU A 9 -22.88 7.57 32.23
CA GLU A 9 -22.04 8.74 32.05
C GLU A 9 -21.06 8.43 30.92
N ALA A 10 -21.07 9.24 29.86
CA ALA A 10 -20.09 9.14 28.79
C ALA A 10 -18.70 9.26 29.42
N GLU A 11 -17.93 8.17 29.40
CA GLU A 11 -16.55 8.17 29.88
C GLU A 11 -15.84 9.39 29.28
N THR A 12 -15.35 10.27 30.14
CA THR A 12 -14.52 11.40 29.73
C THR A 12 -13.42 10.88 28.80
N PRO A 13 -13.26 11.44 27.59
CA PRO A 13 -12.23 10.98 26.67
C PRO A 13 -10.89 11.00 27.39
N ALA A 14 -10.15 9.89 27.35
CA ALA A 14 -8.81 9.84 27.93
C ALA A 14 -8.00 11.03 27.39
N GLU A 15 -7.48 11.86 28.30
CA GLU A 15 -6.67 13.02 27.99
C GLU A 15 -5.30 12.89 28.67
N ARG A 16 -4.24 13.24 27.94
CA ARG A 16 -2.87 13.18 28.42
C ARG A 16 -2.12 14.45 28.02
N VAL A 17 -1.43 15.05 28.98
CA VAL A 17 -0.51 16.16 28.75
C VAL A 17 0.89 15.60 28.54
N PHE A 18 1.57 16.04 27.48
CA PHE A 18 2.91 15.59 27.14
C PHE A 18 3.95 16.52 27.77
N PRO A 19 4.77 16.03 28.73
CA PRO A 19 5.66 16.90 29.52
C PRO A 19 6.70 17.64 28.68
N ASP A 20 7.10 17.06 27.55
CA ASP A 20 8.14 17.64 26.68
C ASP A 20 7.64 18.85 25.87
N THR A 21 6.33 18.93 25.60
CA THR A 21 5.74 20.02 24.80
C THR A 21 4.69 20.83 25.55
N GLY A 22 4.21 20.34 26.69
CA GLY A 22 3.10 20.94 27.44
C GLY A 22 1.73 20.79 26.77
N ILE A 23 1.66 20.09 25.64
CA ILE A 23 0.47 19.99 24.79
C ILE A 23 -0.41 18.81 25.23
N ARG A 24 -1.73 19.00 25.16
CA ARG A 24 -2.73 17.97 25.46
C ARG A 24 -3.14 17.16 24.24
N LEU A 25 -3.26 15.86 24.44
CA LEU A 25 -3.86 14.91 23.50
C LEU A 25 -5.07 14.27 24.16
N GLY A 26 -6.17 14.15 23.41
CA GLY A 26 -7.39 13.56 23.91
C GLY A 26 -8.16 12.79 22.85
N GLY A 27 -9.03 11.88 23.30
CA GLY A 27 -10.00 11.20 22.44
C GLY A 27 -9.33 10.40 21.30
N PRO A 28 -9.88 10.45 20.07
CA PRO A 28 -9.38 9.64 18.97
C PRO A 28 -7.91 9.89 18.58
N PHE A 29 -7.41 11.13 18.75
CA PHE A 29 -6.00 11.44 18.49
C PHE A 29 -5.06 10.82 19.53
N LEU A 30 -5.48 10.77 20.80
CA LEU A 30 -4.72 10.05 21.82
C LEU A 30 -4.72 8.54 21.54
N ALA A 31 -5.88 7.97 21.20
CA ALA A 31 -5.97 6.54 20.86
C ALA A 31 -5.09 6.16 19.66
N PHE A 32 -5.04 7.01 18.63
CA PHE A 32 -4.14 6.84 17.49
C PHE A 32 -2.68 6.90 17.93
N TYR A 33 -2.32 7.89 18.73
CA TYR A 33 -0.96 8.07 19.24
C TYR A 33 -0.50 6.89 20.10
N GLU A 34 -1.37 6.35 20.95
CA GLU A 34 -1.07 5.18 21.79
C GLU A 34 -0.92 3.90 20.98
N HIS A 35 -1.71 3.74 19.91
CA HIS A 35 -1.66 2.57 19.05
C HIS A 35 -0.39 2.52 18.19
N TYR A 36 -0.03 3.63 17.54
CA TYR A 36 1.10 3.69 16.60
C TYR A 36 2.40 4.23 17.20
N GLY A 37 2.30 4.93 18.32
CA GLY A 37 3.43 5.35 19.12
C GLY A 37 4.16 6.63 18.66
N PRO A 38 5.08 7.11 19.51
CA PRO A 38 5.85 8.34 19.29
C PRO A 38 6.79 8.27 18.09
N ALA A 39 7.23 7.07 17.67
CA ALA A 39 8.14 6.93 16.54
C ALA A 39 7.47 7.38 15.23
N LEU A 40 6.19 7.05 15.05
CA LEU A 40 5.42 7.45 13.89
C LEU A 40 4.98 8.92 13.98
N CYS A 41 4.39 9.33 15.12
CA CYS A 41 3.77 10.65 15.22
C CYS A 41 4.78 11.77 15.51
N GLY A 42 5.81 11.47 16.31
CA GLY A 42 6.60 12.49 17.00
C GLY A 42 5.78 13.24 18.06
N PRO A 43 6.39 14.11 18.88
CA PRO A 43 5.66 14.82 19.92
C PRO A 43 4.58 15.76 19.33
N PRO A 44 3.46 15.96 20.05
CA PRO A 44 2.42 16.89 19.62
C PRO A 44 2.93 18.33 19.65
N LEU A 45 2.59 19.09 18.62
CA LEU A 45 3.01 20.50 18.45
C LEU A 45 1.87 21.49 18.75
N THR A 46 0.62 21.07 18.59
CA THR A 46 -0.55 21.92 18.83
C THR A 46 -1.56 21.22 19.71
N GLU A 47 -2.37 22.00 20.41
CA GLU A 47 -3.66 21.51 20.93
C GLU A 47 -4.56 21.05 19.77
N ARG A 48 -5.69 20.41 20.09
CA ARG A 48 -6.74 20.13 19.10
C ARG A 48 -7.32 21.44 18.58
N LEU A 49 -7.24 21.63 17.27
CA LEU A 49 -7.77 22.77 16.53
C LEU A 49 -9.03 22.37 15.76
N ASP A 50 -9.83 23.34 15.36
CA ASP A 50 -10.87 23.16 14.35
C ASP A 50 -10.43 23.88 13.08
N GLU A 51 -10.33 23.16 11.98
CA GLU A 51 -9.98 23.73 10.67
C GLU A 51 -11.07 23.37 9.67
N ALA A 52 -11.80 24.39 9.22
CA ALA A 52 -12.93 24.24 8.30
C ALA A 52 -13.99 23.22 8.78
N GLY A 53 -14.25 23.15 10.10
CA GLY A 53 -15.21 22.22 10.70
C GLY A 53 -14.68 20.80 10.88
N VAL A 54 -13.38 20.59 10.66
CA VAL A 54 -12.71 19.30 10.87
C VAL A 54 -11.72 19.45 12.03
N PRO A 55 -11.93 18.70 13.13
CA PRO A 55 -10.97 18.66 14.22
C PRO A 55 -9.60 18.16 13.72
N THR A 56 -8.53 18.88 14.05
CA THR A 56 -7.18 18.61 13.56
C THR A 56 -6.16 18.80 14.69
N GLN A 57 -5.09 18.00 14.69
CA GLN A 57 -3.97 18.17 15.61
C GLN A 57 -2.63 17.89 14.90
N TYR A 58 -1.66 18.77 15.11
CA TYR A 58 -0.34 18.67 14.50
C TYR A 58 0.66 18.01 15.44
N PHE A 59 1.48 17.13 14.88
CA PHE A 59 2.59 16.45 15.53
C PHE A 59 3.87 16.73 14.75
N ARG A 60 5.01 16.42 15.34
CA ARG A 60 6.31 16.70 14.71
C ARG A 60 6.48 16.02 13.36
N HIS A 61 5.93 14.81 13.16
CA HIS A 61 6.14 14.05 11.92
C HIS A 61 4.92 14.04 10.99
N LEU A 62 3.74 14.41 11.48
CA LEU A 62 2.48 14.35 10.72
C LEU A 62 1.42 15.26 11.33
N ALA A 63 0.31 15.46 10.62
CA ALA A 63 -0.91 16.02 11.20
C ALA A 63 -2.05 15.01 11.07
N LEU A 64 -2.91 14.95 12.08
CA LEU A 64 -4.10 14.11 12.11
C LEU A 64 -5.34 15.00 12.05
N GLN A 65 -6.35 14.52 11.35
CA GLN A 65 -7.68 15.12 11.29
C GLN A 65 -8.75 14.08 11.59
N GLU A 66 -9.91 14.52 12.07
CA GLU A 66 -11.06 13.67 12.39
C GLU A 66 -12.29 14.11 11.58
N PRO A 67 -12.37 13.78 10.28
CA PRO A 67 -13.45 14.26 9.40
C PRO A 67 -14.83 13.68 9.75
N THR A 68 -14.84 12.59 10.50
CA THR A 68 -16.05 11.94 11.02
C THR A 68 -15.79 11.56 12.47
N PRO A 69 -16.73 11.78 13.41
CA PRO A 69 -16.53 11.45 14.81
C PRO A 69 -16.00 10.02 15.01
N GLY A 70 -14.90 9.89 15.73
CA GLY A 70 -14.18 8.64 16.00
C GLY A 70 -13.24 8.16 14.90
N ARG A 71 -13.22 8.79 13.71
CA ARG A 71 -12.39 8.36 12.58
C ARG A 71 -11.24 9.32 12.33
N VAL A 72 -10.05 8.92 12.78
CA VAL A 72 -8.80 9.65 12.56
C VAL A 72 -8.19 9.31 11.20
N ALA A 73 -7.71 10.34 10.50
CA ALA A 73 -6.99 10.22 9.24
C ALA A 73 -5.78 11.18 9.23
N LEU A 74 -4.78 10.89 8.39
CA LEU A 74 -3.71 11.85 8.12
C LEU A 74 -4.28 13.08 7.41
N LYS A 75 -3.89 14.27 7.85
CA LYS A 75 -4.22 15.52 7.15
C LYS A 75 -3.35 15.64 5.89
N PRO A 76 -3.93 15.94 4.71
CA PRO A 76 -3.18 16.10 3.47
C PRO A 76 -2.47 17.46 3.42
N LEU A 77 -1.43 17.64 4.24
CA LEU A 77 -0.72 18.92 4.39
C LEU A 77 -0.14 19.47 3.07
N GLY A 78 0.23 18.60 2.13
CA GLY A 78 0.71 19.02 0.81
C GLY A 78 -0.37 19.73 -0.03
N ALA A 79 -1.63 19.31 0.07
CA ALA A 79 -2.74 19.94 -0.65
C ALA A 79 -3.06 21.34 -0.07
N ALA A 80 -2.97 21.49 1.26
CA ALA A 80 -3.12 22.78 1.92
C ALA A 80 -1.99 23.75 1.56
N TRP A 81 -0.74 23.26 1.54
CA TRP A 81 0.40 24.08 1.13
C TRP A 81 0.31 24.56 -0.32
N LEU A 82 -0.08 23.69 -1.26
CA LEU A 82 -0.25 24.06 -2.68
C LEU A 82 -1.37 25.08 -2.89
N ALA A 83 -2.44 25.03 -2.10
CA ALA A 83 -3.51 26.02 -2.15
C ALA A 83 -3.06 27.40 -1.64
N GLU A 84 -2.09 27.43 -0.72
CA GLU A 84 -1.58 28.66 -0.10
C GLU A 84 -0.33 29.24 -0.81
N HIS A 85 0.45 28.42 -1.52
CA HIS A 85 1.82 28.77 -1.94
C HIS A 85 2.14 28.46 -3.42
N ALA A 86 1.18 28.55 -4.34
CA ALA A 86 1.41 28.35 -5.78
C ALA A 86 2.73 29.04 -6.26
N PRO A 87 3.79 28.30 -6.62
CA PRO A 87 5.08 28.92 -6.90
C PRO A 87 5.23 29.22 -8.40
N GLY A 88 5.58 30.47 -8.70
CA GLY A 88 6.29 30.83 -9.92
C GLY A 88 7.74 30.36 -9.86
N ASP A 89 8.21 29.88 -11.00
CA ASP A 89 9.60 29.73 -11.47
C ASP A 89 10.68 29.47 -10.40
N VAL A 90 10.93 28.19 -10.11
CA VAL A 90 12.21 27.75 -9.53
C VAL A 90 12.69 26.51 -10.29
N GLU A 91 13.85 26.63 -10.92
CA GLU A 91 14.53 25.56 -11.68
C GLU A 91 15.06 24.44 -10.76
N PRO A 92 14.92 23.15 -11.10
CA PRO A 92 15.20 22.05 -10.19
C PRO A 92 16.63 21.51 -10.29
N GLY A 93 17.36 21.55 -9.17
CA GLY A 93 18.47 20.64 -8.91
C GLY A 93 17.91 19.31 -8.38
N GLY A 94 17.52 18.40 -9.29
CA GLY A 94 16.81 17.16 -8.98
C GLY A 94 17.70 15.95 -8.73
N PHE A 95 17.38 15.19 -7.68
CA PHE A 95 17.66 13.75 -7.61
C PHE A 95 16.33 13.03 -7.85
N GLU A 96 16.25 12.25 -8.94
CA GLU A 96 15.03 11.63 -9.43
C GLU A 96 14.60 10.41 -8.58
N GLY A 97 13.77 10.64 -7.58
CA GLY A 97 12.84 9.63 -7.07
C GLY A 97 11.64 9.53 -8.00
N ARG A 98 11.83 9.03 -9.23
CA ARG A 98 10.69 8.81 -10.15
C ARG A 98 9.81 7.70 -9.58
N ALA A 99 8.52 8.02 -9.39
CA ALA A 99 7.47 7.02 -9.26
C ALA A 99 7.68 5.93 -10.32
N VAL A 100 7.47 4.66 -9.97
CA VAL A 100 7.68 3.58 -10.93
C VAL A 100 6.82 3.86 -12.15
N GLU A 101 7.43 4.03 -13.32
CA GLU A 101 6.69 4.17 -14.58
C GLU A 101 5.96 2.84 -14.83
N ARG A 102 4.63 2.87 -14.69
CA ARG A 102 3.77 1.69 -14.84
C ARG A 102 3.13 1.73 -16.22
N ILE A 103 3.21 0.61 -16.93
CA ILE A 103 2.48 0.41 -18.18
C ILE A 103 1.10 -0.14 -17.84
N ASP A 104 0.05 0.65 -18.06
CA ASP A 104 -1.32 0.22 -17.81
C ASP A 104 -1.83 -0.68 -18.96
N LEU A 105 -2.09 -1.94 -18.62
CA LEU A 105 -2.65 -2.96 -19.51
C LEU A 105 -4.06 -3.37 -19.11
N ARG A 106 -4.67 -2.73 -18.11
CA ARG A 106 -6.07 -2.99 -17.74
C ARG A 106 -6.98 -2.74 -18.94
N GLY A 107 -7.90 -3.68 -19.19
CA GLY A 107 -8.80 -3.62 -20.35
C GLY A 107 -8.15 -3.84 -21.71
N ARG A 108 -6.83 -4.11 -21.77
CA ARG A 108 -6.08 -4.34 -23.02
C ARG A 108 -5.61 -5.79 -23.18
N LEU A 109 -5.73 -6.59 -22.12
CA LEU A 109 -5.35 -8.00 -22.10
C LEU A 109 -6.52 -8.91 -22.50
N PRO A 110 -6.26 -10.13 -22.99
CA PRO A 110 -7.28 -11.15 -23.17
C PRO A 110 -8.12 -11.35 -21.91
N VAL A 111 -9.44 -11.48 -22.11
CA VAL A 111 -10.45 -11.76 -21.08
C VAL A 111 -11.44 -12.80 -21.58
N HIS A 112 -12.06 -13.53 -20.66
CA HIS A 112 -13.13 -14.46 -21.02
C HIS A 112 -14.40 -13.69 -21.41
N PRO A 113 -15.15 -14.12 -22.44
CA PRO A 113 -16.33 -13.38 -22.91
C PRO A 113 -17.47 -13.30 -21.88
N GLU A 114 -17.63 -14.32 -21.04
CA GLU A 114 -18.79 -14.45 -20.15
C GLU A 114 -18.45 -14.43 -18.65
N ARG A 115 -17.17 -14.59 -18.28
CA ARG A 115 -16.76 -14.77 -16.89
C ARG A 115 -16.12 -13.48 -16.41
N ILE A 116 -16.52 -13.04 -15.21
CA ILE A 116 -16.11 -11.77 -14.65
C ILE A 116 -15.60 -12.02 -13.23
N TYR A 117 -14.47 -11.40 -12.89
CA TYR A 117 -13.99 -11.43 -11.52
C TYR A 117 -14.92 -10.60 -10.61
N ALA A 118 -15.19 -11.11 -9.43
CA ALA A 118 -15.82 -10.32 -8.38
C ALA A 118 -14.91 -9.14 -7.95
N ARG A 119 -15.46 -8.20 -7.17
CA ARG A 119 -14.72 -7.05 -6.66
C ARG A 119 -14.76 -6.99 -5.13
N ARG A 120 -13.76 -6.32 -4.55
CA ARG A 120 -13.63 -5.99 -3.12
C ARG A 120 -13.28 -4.51 -2.91
N PRO A 121 -13.64 -3.90 -1.77
CA PRO A 121 -13.04 -2.66 -1.29
C PRO A 121 -11.51 -2.76 -1.13
N LEU A 122 -10.78 -1.66 -1.38
CA LEU A 122 -9.32 -1.61 -1.15
C LEU A 122 -8.96 -1.86 0.32
N VAL A 123 -9.81 -1.38 1.24
CA VAL A 123 -9.65 -1.56 2.69
C VAL A 123 -9.76 -3.02 3.13
N ASP A 124 -10.05 -3.97 2.25
CA ASP A 124 -10.03 -5.40 2.57
C ASP A 124 -8.67 -6.05 2.23
N ILE A 125 -7.79 -5.35 1.50
CA ILE A 125 -6.46 -5.88 1.19
C ILE A 125 -5.61 -5.88 2.47
N ARG A 126 -5.07 -7.05 2.80
CA ARG A 126 -4.19 -7.30 3.94
C ARG A 126 -2.81 -7.78 3.51
N TYR A 127 -2.69 -8.38 2.33
CA TYR A 127 -1.46 -8.99 1.84
C TYR A 127 -1.09 -8.51 0.44
N LEU A 128 0.21 -8.26 0.24
CA LEU A 128 0.84 -8.12 -1.07
C LEU A 128 1.60 -9.42 -1.35
N VAL A 129 1.07 -10.23 -2.27
CA VAL A 129 1.55 -11.59 -2.49
C VAL A 129 2.46 -11.64 -3.70
N VAL A 130 3.73 -11.96 -3.48
CA VAL A 130 4.77 -12.09 -4.49
C VAL A 130 4.73 -13.48 -5.11
N HIS A 131 4.71 -13.51 -6.44
CA HIS A 131 4.73 -14.70 -7.29
C HIS A 131 5.93 -14.68 -8.24
N HIS A 132 6.32 -15.86 -8.72
CA HIS A 132 6.95 -15.96 -10.03
C HIS A 132 5.89 -16.44 -11.04
N SER A 133 6.06 -16.15 -12.33
CA SER A 133 5.14 -16.67 -13.36
C SER A 133 5.29 -18.17 -13.59
N GLY A 134 6.46 -18.74 -13.27
CA GLY A 134 6.80 -20.14 -13.58
C GLY A 134 6.97 -20.41 -15.09
N ALA A 135 6.91 -19.37 -15.92
CA ALA A 135 7.08 -19.45 -17.37
C ALA A 135 8.45 -18.91 -17.81
N ALA A 136 8.78 -19.06 -19.09
CA ALA A 136 9.99 -18.44 -19.64
C ALA A 136 9.97 -16.90 -19.43
N PRO A 137 11.10 -16.24 -19.14
CA PRO A 137 11.14 -14.78 -18.92
C PRO A 137 10.63 -13.94 -20.10
N SER A 138 10.58 -14.52 -21.31
CA SER A 138 10.01 -13.90 -22.51
C SER A 138 8.48 -13.85 -22.52
N PHE A 139 7.80 -14.57 -21.62
CA PHE A 139 6.35 -14.55 -21.52
C PHE A 139 5.90 -13.29 -20.78
N GLY A 140 5.50 -12.28 -21.56
CA GLY A 140 4.94 -11.04 -21.05
C GLY A 140 3.50 -11.19 -20.55
N PRO A 141 2.92 -10.09 -20.02
CA PRO A 141 1.55 -10.06 -19.49
C PRO A 141 0.49 -10.61 -20.44
N GLU A 142 0.61 -10.35 -21.75
CA GLU A 142 -0.31 -10.81 -22.79
C GLU A 142 -0.33 -12.34 -22.89
N ALA A 143 0.85 -12.98 -22.89
CA ALA A 143 0.96 -14.44 -22.96
C ALA A 143 0.44 -15.10 -21.68
N ILE A 144 0.72 -14.49 -20.52
CA ILE A 144 0.20 -14.95 -19.22
C ILE A 144 -1.34 -14.83 -19.19
N ALA A 145 -1.89 -13.71 -19.66
CA ALA A 145 -3.33 -13.49 -19.74
C ALA A 145 -4.00 -14.49 -20.69
N ALA A 146 -3.44 -14.70 -21.88
CA ALA A 146 -3.94 -15.70 -22.84
C ALA A 146 -3.97 -17.10 -22.22
N GLN A 147 -2.89 -17.51 -21.54
CA GLN A 147 -2.87 -18.82 -20.87
C GLN A 147 -3.91 -18.94 -19.75
N HIS A 148 -4.13 -17.90 -18.95
CA HIS A 148 -5.17 -17.92 -17.92
C HIS A 148 -6.59 -17.99 -18.51
N VAL A 149 -6.85 -17.30 -19.61
CA VAL A 149 -8.18 -17.28 -20.24
C VAL A 149 -8.42 -18.54 -21.06
N GLU A 150 -7.53 -18.85 -21.99
CA GLU A 150 -7.69 -19.95 -22.96
C GLU A 150 -7.33 -21.30 -22.34
N GLY A 151 -6.26 -21.36 -21.56
CA GLY A 151 -5.80 -22.58 -20.91
C GLY A 151 -6.61 -22.94 -19.65
N ASN A 152 -6.85 -21.98 -18.76
CA ASN A 152 -7.53 -22.24 -17.48
C ASN A 152 -9.03 -21.88 -17.49
N GLY A 153 -9.53 -21.19 -18.51
CA GLY A 153 -10.92 -20.74 -18.57
C GLY A 153 -11.25 -19.60 -17.60
N TRP A 154 -10.25 -18.88 -17.06
CA TRP A 154 -10.48 -17.84 -16.06
C TRP A 154 -10.99 -16.53 -16.67
N PRO A 155 -11.67 -15.65 -15.89
CA PRO A 155 -12.15 -14.35 -16.37
C PRO A 155 -11.08 -13.47 -17.05
N GLY A 156 -9.82 -13.59 -16.63
CA GLY A 156 -8.70 -12.80 -17.13
C GLY A 156 -7.41 -13.16 -16.40
N ILE A 157 -6.38 -12.33 -16.53
CA ILE A 157 -5.12 -12.54 -15.81
C ILE A 157 -5.31 -12.54 -14.28
N ALA A 158 -4.57 -13.43 -13.60
CA ALA A 158 -4.67 -13.63 -12.16
C ALA A 158 -3.92 -12.59 -11.30
N TYR A 159 -2.94 -11.90 -11.87
CA TYR A 159 -2.10 -10.96 -11.13
C TYR A 159 -2.58 -9.52 -11.31
N HIS A 160 -2.36 -8.70 -10.29
CA HIS A 160 -2.66 -7.26 -10.32
C HIS A 160 -1.53 -6.49 -10.98
N TYR A 161 -0.30 -6.94 -10.74
CA TYR A 161 0.90 -6.44 -11.38
C TYR A 161 1.76 -7.57 -11.90
N VAL A 162 2.44 -7.32 -13.01
CA VAL A 162 3.49 -8.17 -13.57
C VAL A 162 4.76 -7.33 -13.72
N ILE A 163 5.92 -7.88 -13.37
CA ILE A 163 7.21 -7.21 -13.48
C ILE A 163 8.13 -8.08 -14.35
N ASP A 164 8.62 -7.54 -15.46
CA ASP A 164 9.52 -8.30 -16.32
C ASP A 164 10.98 -8.30 -15.83
N ALA A 165 11.83 -9.13 -16.44
CA ALA A 165 13.23 -9.26 -16.05
C ALA A 165 14.04 -7.94 -16.16
N SER A 166 13.57 -6.97 -16.96
CA SER A 166 14.19 -5.65 -17.12
C SER A 166 13.75 -4.63 -16.07
N GLY A 167 12.76 -4.98 -15.23
CA GLY A 167 12.21 -4.09 -14.21
C GLY A 167 11.02 -3.25 -14.70
N ARG A 168 10.49 -3.48 -15.90
CA ARG A 168 9.25 -2.81 -16.32
C ARG A 168 8.07 -3.36 -15.53
N VAL A 169 7.27 -2.46 -14.98
CA VAL A 169 6.07 -2.81 -14.20
C VAL A 169 4.83 -2.61 -15.05
N PHE A 170 4.01 -3.65 -15.13
CA PHE A 170 2.75 -3.66 -15.85
C PHE A 170 1.61 -3.75 -14.84
N GLN A 171 0.68 -2.79 -14.87
CA GLN A 171 -0.57 -2.91 -14.12
C GLN A 171 -1.56 -3.69 -14.98
N THR A 172 -1.96 -4.87 -14.51
CA THR A 172 -2.73 -5.83 -15.30
C THR A 172 -4.16 -5.99 -14.81
N GLN A 173 -4.44 -5.67 -13.55
CA GLN A 173 -5.79 -5.61 -12.98
C GLN A 173 -5.95 -4.46 -11.98
N ASP A 174 -7.19 -4.03 -11.74
CA ASP A 174 -7.51 -3.15 -10.62
C ASP A 174 -7.25 -3.85 -9.29
N LEU A 175 -6.70 -3.14 -8.29
CA LEU A 175 -6.56 -3.64 -6.91
C LEU A 175 -7.87 -4.12 -6.27
N THR A 176 -9.02 -3.62 -6.75
CA THR A 176 -10.33 -4.08 -6.27
C THR A 176 -10.76 -5.42 -6.87
N VAL A 177 -10.09 -5.96 -7.88
CA VAL A 177 -10.49 -7.19 -8.57
C VAL A 177 -10.06 -8.43 -7.77
N LEU A 178 -11.01 -9.33 -7.51
CA LEU A 178 -10.79 -10.62 -6.84
C LEU A 178 -10.29 -11.66 -7.84
N SER A 179 -9.04 -11.54 -8.27
CA SER A 179 -8.41 -12.44 -9.23
C SER A 179 -7.91 -13.75 -8.59
N TYR A 180 -7.63 -14.77 -9.40
CA TYR A 180 -7.40 -16.14 -8.91
C TYR A 180 -5.92 -16.49 -8.76
N HIS A 181 -5.22 -15.91 -7.78
CA HIS A 181 -3.76 -16.12 -7.62
C HIS A 181 -3.32 -16.76 -6.30
N ALA A 182 -4.14 -16.72 -5.23
CA ALA A 182 -3.77 -17.17 -3.89
C ALA A 182 -4.91 -17.92 -3.18
N ALA A 183 -5.71 -18.69 -3.92
CA ALA A 183 -6.78 -19.54 -3.38
C ALA A 183 -7.70 -18.81 -2.38
N GLN A 184 -7.81 -19.29 -1.14
CA GLN A 184 -8.66 -18.69 -0.10
C GLN A 184 -8.25 -17.26 0.31
N PHE A 185 -7.06 -16.79 -0.08
CA PHE A 185 -6.58 -15.44 0.24
C PHE A 185 -6.93 -14.40 -0.83
N ASN A 186 -7.48 -14.79 -1.99
CA ASN A 186 -7.92 -13.85 -3.03
C ASN A 186 -8.79 -12.68 -2.50
N PRO A 187 -9.72 -12.89 -1.52
CA PRO A 187 -10.50 -11.81 -0.90
C PRO A 187 -9.70 -10.70 -0.21
N VAL A 188 -8.47 -10.98 0.22
CA VAL A 188 -7.67 -10.09 1.07
C VAL A 188 -6.26 -9.85 0.53
N ALA A 189 -5.99 -10.23 -0.72
CA ALA A 189 -4.64 -10.21 -1.28
C ALA A 189 -4.58 -9.55 -2.66
N ALA A 190 -3.53 -8.77 -2.89
CA ALA A 190 -3.13 -8.33 -4.22
C ALA A 190 -1.90 -9.13 -4.68
N GLY A 191 -1.96 -9.68 -5.90
CA GLY A 191 -0.89 -10.50 -6.49
C GLY A 191 0.08 -9.70 -7.36
N ILE A 192 1.37 -9.81 -7.08
CA ILE A 192 2.48 -9.21 -7.84
C ILE A 192 3.32 -10.37 -8.41
N ALA A 193 3.36 -10.53 -9.72
CA ALA A 193 4.14 -11.60 -10.36
C ALA A 193 5.42 -11.08 -11.00
N LEU A 194 6.55 -11.72 -10.71
CA LEU A 194 7.79 -11.56 -11.45
C LEU A 194 7.81 -12.55 -12.61
N ALA A 195 7.91 -12.05 -13.84
CA ALA A 195 7.99 -12.87 -15.03
C ALA A 195 9.31 -13.69 -15.03
N GLY A 196 9.22 -14.95 -15.44
CA GLY A 196 10.30 -15.92 -15.37
C GLY A 196 10.04 -17.10 -14.42
N ASP A 197 10.89 -18.11 -14.57
CA ASP A 197 11.00 -19.25 -13.65
C ASP A 197 12.09 -18.98 -12.61
N LEU A 198 11.63 -18.51 -11.44
CA LEU A 198 12.45 -18.29 -10.25
C LEU A 198 12.42 -19.46 -9.24
N SER A 199 12.08 -20.68 -9.68
CA SER A 199 12.02 -21.87 -8.81
C SER A 199 13.31 -22.08 -8.02
N THR A 200 14.46 -21.87 -8.68
CA THR A 200 15.82 -22.00 -8.10
C THR A 200 16.69 -20.75 -8.29
N ALA A 201 16.32 -19.86 -9.22
CA ALA A 201 17.04 -18.63 -9.50
C ALA A 201 16.57 -17.47 -8.60
N LEU A 202 17.43 -16.46 -8.42
CA LEU A 202 17.01 -15.16 -7.89
C LEU A 202 16.52 -14.28 -9.04
N PRO A 203 15.57 -13.37 -8.81
CA PRO A 203 15.21 -12.38 -9.81
C PRO A 203 16.42 -11.50 -10.16
N PRO A 204 16.58 -11.08 -11.43
CA PRO A 204 17.55 -10.07 -11.82
C PRO A 204 17.39 -8.80 -10.99
N GLU A 205 18.49 -8.08 -10.79
CA GLU A 205 18.51 -6.89 -9.95
C GLU A 205 17.49 -5.82 -10.37
N PRO A 206 17.33 -5.46 -11.66
CA PRO A 206 16.33 -4.48 -12.08
C PRO A 206 14.89 -4.91 -11.70
N GLN A 207 14.55 -6.18 -11.93
CA GLN A 207 13.26 -6.75 -11.58
C GLN A 207 13.00 -6.72 -10.07
N ARG A 208 14.02 -7.05 -9.26
CA ARG A 208 13.96 -7.02 -7.79
C ARG A 208 13.80 -5.59 -7.26
N LEU A 209 14.53 -4.63 -7.80
CA LEU A 209 14.45 -3.23 -7.40
C LEU A 209 13.10 -2.62 -7.75
N ALA A 210 12.58 -2.90 -8.95
CA ALA A 210 11.24 -2.49 -9.36
C ALA A 210 10.15 -3.12 -8.47
N ALA A 211 10.31 -4.40 -8.09
CA ALA A 211 9.42 -5.05 -7.14
C ALA A 211 9.44 -4.37 -5.77
N ALA A 212 10.62 -4.02 -5.25
CA ALA A 212 10.73 -3.29 -3.99
C ALA A 212 10.03 -1.93 -4.06
N GLN A 213 10.27 -1.16 -5.13
CA GLN A 213 9.65 0.15 -5.32
C GLN A 213 8.12 0.06 -5.40
N LEU A 214 7.59 -0.85 -6.22
CA LEU A 214 6.14 -1.06 -6.33
C LEU A 214 5.53 -1.49 -5.00
N LEU A 215 6.15 -2.43 -4.28
CA LEU A 215 5.65 -2.90 -3.00
C LEU A 215 5.69 -1.79 -1.93
N THR A 216 6.71 -0.93 -1.94
CA THR A 216 6.76 0.27 -1.10
C THR A 216 5.58 1.20 -1.39
N GLU A 217 5.35 1.53 -2.66
CA GLU A 217 4.22 2.38 -3.08
C GLU A 217 2.88 1.77 -2.66
N LEU A 218 2.66 0.46 -2.90
CA LEU A 218 1.44 -0.23 -2.51
C LEU A 218 1.25 -0.31 -0.99
N CYS A 219 2.32 -0.50 -0.22
CA CYS A 219 2.26 -0.46 1.23
C CYS A 219 1.79 0.92 1.72
N LEU A 220 2.32 1.99 1.14
CA LEU A 220 1.91 3.36 1.49
C LEU A 220 0.45 3.63 1.08
N ASP A 221 0.08 3.32 -0.17
CA ASP A 221 -1.25 3.59 -0.72
C ASP A 221 -2.35 2.83 0.02
N LEU A 222 -2.04 1.62 0.53
CA LEU A 222 -2.99 0.75 1.23
C LEU A 222 -2.87 0.82 2.76
N GLY A 223 -1.94 1.60 3.30
CA GLY A 223 -1.68 1.69 4.74
C GLY A 223 -1.19 0.37 5.35
N LEU A 224 -0.40 -0.40 4.61
CA LEU A 224 0.16 -1.68 5.03
C LEU A 224 1.62 -1.53 5.49
N ALA A 225 1.99 -2.27 6.52
CA ALA A 225 3.39 -2.40 6.93
C ALA A 225 4.14 -3.43 6.04
N PRO A 226 5.48 -3.38 5.95
CA PRO A 226 6.26 -4.28 5.09
C PRO A 226 6.05 -5.78 5.36
N ASP A 227 5.62 -6.16 6.56
CA ASP A 227 5.30 -7.55 6.93
C ASP A 227 4.02 -8.10 6.25
N ALA A 228 3.22 -7.22 5.63
CA ALA A 228 2.13 -7.60 4.73
C ALA A 228 2.64 -8.22 3.41
N VAL A 229 3.93 -8.06 3.08
CA VAL A 229 4.54 -8.68 1.90
C VAL A 229 4.82 -10.16 2.18
N ARG A 230 4.15 -11.03 1.41
CA ARG A 230 4.22 -12.49 1.54
C ARG A 230 4.55 -13.13 0.20
N GLY A 231 5.28 -14.23 0.21
CA GLY A 231 5.38 -15.12 -0.95
C GLY A 231 4.16 -16.03 -1.03
N HIS A 232 3.78 -16.45 -2.23
CA HIS A 232 2.65 -17.37 -2.41
C HIS A 232 2.73 -18.64 -1.53
N GLY A 233 3.92 -19.22 -1.42
CA GLY A 233 4.20 -20.42 -0.62
C GLY A 233 4.03 -20.22 0.89
N GLU A 234 4.14 -18.99 1.39
CA GLU A 234 3.82 -18.67 2.79
C GLU A 234 2.33 -18.81 3.10
N LEU A 235 1.47 -18.75 2.08
CA LEU A 235 0.02 -18.73 2.23
C LEU A 235 -0.65 -20.03 1.76
N VAL A 236 -0.24 -20.58 0.62
CA VAL A 236 -0.99 -21.65 -0.08
C VAL A 236 -0.20 -22.97 -0.19
N GLY A 237 0.95 -23.10 0.48
CA GLY A 237 1.72 -24.35 0.49
C GLY A 237 2.27 -24.75 -0.89
N THR A 238 2.64 -23.76 -1.71
CA THR A 238 3.20 -23.95 -3.05
C THR A 238 4.70 -23.69 -3.07
N GLY A 239 5.40 -24.15 -4.12
CA GLY A 239 6.82 -23.81 -4.34
C GLY A 239 7.07 -22.38 -4.84
N CYS A 240 6.01 -21.65 -5.20
CA CYS A 240 6.07 -20.26 -5.63
C CYS A 240 6.34 -19.34 -4.42
N PRO A 241 7.13 -18.25 -4.53
CA PRO A 241 7.75 -17.75 -5.75
C PRO A 241 9.17 -18.28 -6.00
N GLY A 242 9.56 -19.37 -5.33
CA GLY A 242 10.85 -20.02 -5.51
C GLY A 242 11.43 -20.53 -4.18
N ALA A 243 12.26 -21.57 -4.24
CA ALA A 243 12.86 -22.19 -3.06
C ALA A 243 13.77 -21.24 -2.28
N ARG A 244 14.34 -20.23 -2.95
CA ARG A 244 15.22 -19.21 -2.35
C ARG A 244 14.46 -18.00 -1.80
N PHE A 245 13.13 -17.99 -1.87
CA PHE A 245 12.35 -16.82 -1.49
C PHE A 245 12.53 -16.46 -0.01
N LEU A 246 12.24 -17.40 0.90
CA LEU A 246 12.28 -17.13 2.34
C LEU A 246 13.69 -16.84 2.86
N GLY A 247 14.70 -17.56 2.37
CA GLY A 247 16.07 -17.45 2.87
C GLY A 247 16.84 -16.27 2.31
N GLU A 248 16.55 -15.83 1.08
CA GLU A 248 17.42 -14.87 0.38
C GLU A 248 16.68 -13.71 -0.28
N TRP A 249 15.60 -13.99 -1.02
CA TRP A 249 14.91 -12.92 -1.75
C TRP A 249 14.12 -12.03 -0.80
N LYS A 250 13.28 -12.59 0.07
CA LYS A 250 12.41 -11.85 0.98
C LYS A 250 13.19 -10.91 1.92
N PRO A 251 14.28 -11.33 2.59
CA PRO A 251 15.06 -10.41 3.42
C PRO A 251 15.64 -9.22 2.63
N ARG A 252 16.13 -9.46 1.40
CA ARG A 252 16.63 -8.37 0.54
C ARG A 252 15.51 -7.44 0.09
N LEU A 253 14.34 -7.99 -0.24
CA LEU A 253 13.17 -7.23 -0.65
C LEU A 253 12.66 -6.34 0.48
N LEU A 254 12.52 -6.89 1.69
CA LEU A 254 12.11 -6.12 2.87
C LEU A 254 13.14 -5.06 3.24
N SER A 255 14.44 -5.39 3.20
CA SER A 255 15.51 -4.40 3.45
C SER A 255 15.46 -3.22 2.46
N ASP A 256 15.15 -3.49 1.19
CA ASP A 256 14.98 -2.45 0.17
C ASP A 256 13.74 -1.61 0.41
N ILE A 257 12.60 -2.24 0.74
CA ILE A 257 11.35 -1.53 1.07
C ILE A 257 11.57 -0.62 2.27
N GLU A 258 12.13 -1.16 3.37
CA GLU A 258 12.42 -0.37 4.56
C GLU A 258 13.42 0.76 4.28
N ARG A 259 14.42 0.52 3.43
CA ARG A 259 15.38 1.56 3.02
C ARG A 259 14.68 2.66 2.24
N GLN A 260 13.78 2.32 1.33
CA GLN A 260 12.99 3.29 0.57
C GLN A 260 12.05 4.07 1.48
N LEU A 261 11.36 3.40 2.41
CA LEU A 261 10.52 4.04 3.43
C LEU A 261 11.32 5.00 4.34
N ARG A 262 12.58 4.66 4.68
CA ARG A 262 13.47 5.53 5.48
C ARG A 262 14.05 6.72 4.72
N HIS A 263 14.24 6.60 3.40
CA HIS A 263 14.86 7.63 2.57
C HIS A 263 13.87 8.45 1.75
N GLN A 264 12.57 8.21 1.87
CA GLN A 264 11.59 9.13 1.33
C GLN A 264 11.68 10.46 2.11
N PRO A 265 11.98 11.60 1.45
CA PRO A 265 11.70 12.89 2.04
C PRO A 265 10.18 12.97 2.28
N ALA A 266 9.78 13.69 3.34
CA ALA A 266 8.38 13.98 3.58
C ALA A 266 7.79 14.71 2.35
N GLY A 267 7.03 13.98 1.53
CA GLY A 267 6.35 14.50 0.34
C GLY A 267 7.05 14.20 -0.99
N GLN A 268 6.50 13.23 -1.72
CA GLN A 268 6.50 13.19 -3.20
C GLN A 268 5.47 12.14 -3.63
N SER A 269 4.27 12.62 -3.98
CA SER A 269 3.19 11.83 -4.55
C SER A 269 3.38 11.72 -6.06
N ALA A 270 3.24 10.50 -6.57
CA ALA A 270 3.16 10.21 -7.99
C ALA A 270 1.90 10.85 -8.58
N ALA A 271 2.07 11.89 -9.40
CA ALA A 271 1.09 12.31 -10.39
C ALA A 271 1.67 11.97 -11.77
N GLY A 272 0.92 11.21 -12.57
CA GLY A 272 1.33 10.83 -13.92
C GLY A 272 0.23 10.12 -14.70
N SER A 273 -0.58 10.93 -15.41
CA SER A 273 -1.17 10.72 -16.75
C SER A 273 -2.17 9.57 -16.92
N VAL A 274 -3.42 9.76 -17.40
CA VAL A 274 -3.98 10.70 -18.39
C VAL A 274 -5.38 11.13 -17.97
#